data_AF-A0A447V8I1-F1
#
_entry.id   AF-A0A447V8I1-F1
#
_cell.length_a   1.000
_cell.length_b   1.000
_cell.length_c   1.000
_cell.angle_alpha   90.00
_cell.angle_beta   90.00
_cell.angle_gamma   90.00
#
_symmetry.space_group_name_H-M   'P 1'
#
loop_
_entity.id
_entity.type
_entity.pdbx_description
1 polymer ?
#
loop_
_entity_poly.entity_id
_entity_poly.type
_entity_poly.pdbx_seq_one_letter_code
_entity_poly.pdbx_strand_id
1 'polypeptide(L)'
;MKNEIALVANNSRLPVIHGTTIKLCGSTEINDVATAARYAAELLELWGKYLNKPLRKADKDAGARFGTLIFELYCATQRAEDMLDSLLREKQEGK
;
A
#
# COMPACT_ATOMS: atom_id res chain seq x y z
N MET A 1 -23.70 23.52 5.94
CA MET A 1 -23.29 22.10 5.94
C MET A 1 -21.92 21.94 5.28
N LYS A 2 -20.83 22.15 6.03
CA LYS A 2 -19.45 21.96 5.54
C LYS A 2 -18.53 21.34 6.62
N ASN A 3 -19.08 20.62 7.59
CA ASN A 3 -18.33 20.27 8.81
C ASN A 3 -18.32 18.77 9.17
N GLU A 4 -18.53 17.84 8.23
CA GLU A 4 -18.46 16.39 8.55
C GLU A 4 -17.38 15.59 7.81
N ILE A 5 -16.75 16.16 6.77
CA ILE A 5 -15.73 15.43 5.99
C ILE A 5 -14.32 15.62 6.56
N ALA A 6 -14.07 16.67 7.35
CA ALA A 6 -12.75 16.99 7.88
C ALA A 6 -12.33 16.16 9.11
N LEU A 7 -13.26 15.49 9.79
CA LEU A 7 -12.95 14.80 11.06
C LEU A 7 -12.55 13.32 10.88
N VAL A 8 -12.88 12.70 9.75
CA VAL A 8 -12.54 11.28 9.51
C VAL A 8 -11.06 11.11 9.11
N ALA A 9 -10.45 12.14 8.51
CA ALA A 9 -9.05 12.09 8.07
C ALA A 9 -8.02 12.17 9.23
N ASN A 10 -8.40 12.72 10.39
CA ASN A 10 -7.47 12.87 11.52
C ASN A 10 -7.46 11.68 12.49
N ASN A 11 -8.31 10.67 12.28
CA ASN A 11 -8.41 9.50 13.17
C ASN A 11 -8.34 8.16 12.45
N SER A 12 -8.11 8.18 11.14
CA SER A 12 -7.93 6.95 10.38
C SER A 12 -6.44 6.63 10.28
N ARG A 13 -6.02 5.60 11.03
CA ARG A 13 -4.77 4.81 10.83
C ARG A 13 -4.73 4.10 9.46
N LEU A 14 -5.41 4.63 8.46
CA LEU A 14 -5.55 4.03 7.15
C LEU A 14 -4.69 4.82 6.16
N PRO A 15 -3.80 4.14 5.41
CA PRO A 15 -2.98 4.82 4.42
C PRO A 15 -3.87 5.45 3.34
N VAL A 16 -3.76 6.77 3.18
CA VAL A 16 -4.45 7.52 2.11
C VAL A 16 -3.60 7.44 0.85
N ILE A 17 -4.14 6.81 -0.19
CA ILE A 17 -3.51 6.75 -1.52
C ILE A 17 -3.89 8.03 -2.27
N HIS A 18 -2.95 8.97 -2.39
CA HIS A 18 -3.07 10.10 -3.31
C HIS A 18 -2.17 9.88 -4.52
N GLY A 19 -2.68 10.26 -5.70
CA GLY A 19 -2.09 10.01 -7.02
C GLY A 19 -0.56 9.98 -7.02
N THR A 20 -0.03 8.78 -7.25
CA THR A 20 1.38 8.50 -7.54
C THR A 20 2.38 8.77 -6.41
N THR A 21 1.94 9.08 -5.20
CA THR A 21 2.83 9.15 -4.02
C THR A 21 2.09 8.64 -2.79
N ILE A 22 2.54 7.52 -2.23
CA ILE A 22 2.18 7.14 -0.86
C ILE A 22 2.90 8.14 0.06
N LYS A 23 2.26 9.27 0.36
CA LYS A 23 2.67 10.10 1.50
C LYS A 23 2.15 9.42 2.76
N LEU A 24 3.00 8.60 3.37
CA LEU A 24 2.82 8.22 4.77
C LEU A 24 3.00 9.50 5.58
N CYS A 25 1.87 10.08 6.02
CA CYS A 25 1.84 11.36 6.70
C CYS A 25 2.70 11.32 7.97
N GLY A 26 3.67 12.23 8.08
CA GLY A 26 4.20 12.78 9.34
C GLY A 26 5.12 11.92 10.22
N SER A 27 5.05 10.59 10.15
CA SER A 27 5.90 9.70 10.95
C SER A 27 5.85 8.32 10.33
N THR A 28 6.70 8.03 9.35
CA THR A 28 6.86 6.65 8.88
C THR A 28 7.60 5.88 9.96
N GLU A 29 6.89 5.40 10.96
CA GLU A 29 7.44 4.43 11.90
C GLU A 29 7.73 3.15 11.11
N ILE A 30 8.78 2.41 11.48
CA ILE A 30 9.14 1.11 10.87
C ILE A 30 7.90 0.19 10.78
N ASN A 31 7.01 0.31 11.76
CA ASN A 31 5.74 -0.40 11.84
C ASN A 31 4.79 -0.13 10.66
N ASP A 32 4.76 1.09 10.10
CA ASP A 32 3.84 1.46 9.02
C ASP A 32 4.26 0.83 7.69
N VAL A 33 5.57 0.76 7.42
CA VAL A 33 6.10 0.15 6.19
C VAL A 33 5.87 -1.36 6.20
N ALA A 34 6.24 -2.03 7.30
CA ALA A 34 6.01 -3.46 7.46
C ALA A 34 4.52 -3.83 7.40
N THR A 35 3.66 -3.00 8.00
CA THR A 35 2.21 -3.19 7.94
C THR A 35 1.68 -3.03 6.52
N ALA A 36 2.14 -2.01 5.78
CA ALA A 36 1.73 -1.78 4.39
C ALA A 36 2.15 -2.94 3.48
N ALA A 37 3.37 -3.45 3.63
CA ALA A 37 3.86 -4.60 2.89
C ALA A 37 3.06 -5.87 3.17
N ARG A 38 2.75 -6.15 4.44
CA ARG A 38 1.89 -7.27 4.81
C ARG A 38 0.51 -7.16 4.16
N TYR A 39 -0.13 -6.00 4.22
CA TYR A 39 -1.44 -5.81 3.58
C TYR A 39 -1.40 -5.93 2.06
N ALA A 40 -0.33 -5.45 1.41
CA ALA A 40 -0.17 -5.61 -0.03
C ALA A 40 0.01 -7.08 -0.43
N ALA A 41 0.73 -7.88 0.38
CA ALA A 41 0.88 -9.32 0.19
C ALA A 41 -0.46 -10.06 0.37
N GLU A 42 -1.20 -9.77 1.44
CA GLU A 42 -2.53 -10.34 1.69
C GLU A 42 -3.51 -10.01 0.56
N LEU A 43 -3.49 -8.77 0.05
CA LEU A 43 -4.32 -8.35 -1.07
C LEU A 43 -3.96 -9.08 -2.36
N LEU A 44 -2.68 -9.29 -2.65
CA LEU A 44 -2.22 -10.03 -3.82
C LEU A 44 -2.65 -11.51 -3.74
N GLU A 45 -2.58 -12.11 -2.56
CA GLU A 45 -3.07 -13.47 -2.31
C GLU A 45 -4.58 -13.58 -2.50
N LEU A 46 -5.35 -12.67 -1.91
CA LEU A 46 -6.81 -12.61 -2.04
C LEU A 46 -7.22 -12.38 -3.49
N TRP A 47 -6.49 -11.52 -4.21
CA TRP A 47 -6.66 -11.32 -5.64
C TRP A 47 -6.51 -12.63 -6.42
N GLY A 48 -5.40 -13.33 -6.21
CA GLY A 48 -5.09 -14.58 -6.91
C GLY A 48 -6.09 -15.70 -6.60
N LYS A 49 -6.51 -15.82 -5.34
CA LYS A 49 -7.42 -16.87 -4.88
C LYS A 49 -8.87 -16.64 -5.31
N TYR A 50 -9.38 -15.42 -5.15
CA TYR A 50 -10.82 -15.18 -5.18
C TYR A 50 -11.28 -14.17 -6.23
N LEU A 51 -10.48 -13.15 -6.57
CA LEU A 51 -10.98 -12.02 -7.36
C LEU A 51 -10.60 -12.07 -8.83
N ASN A 52 -9.42 -12.57 -9.18
CA ASN A 52 -8.89 -12.51 -10.56
C ASN A 52 -9.83 -13.16 -11.59
N LYS A 53 -10.25 -14.40 -11.33
CA LYS A 53 -11.14 -15.16 -12.24
C LYS A 53 -12.52 -14.52 -12.40
N PRO A 54 -13.28 -14.21 -11.33
CA PRO A 54 -14.62 -13.64 -11.49
C PRO A 54 -14.60 -12.23 -12.09
N LEU A 55 -13.63 -11.38 -11.73
CA LEU A 55 -13.53 -10.05 -12.32
C LEU A 55 -13.22 -10.12 -13.81
N ARG A 56 -12.25 -10.92 -14.24
CA ARG A 56 -11.95 -11.06 -15.68
C ARG A 56 -13.09 -11.70 -16.48
N LYS A 57 -13.93 -12.51 -15.83
CA LYS A 57 -15.13 -13.08 -16.45
C LYS A 57 -16.20 -12.01 -16.66
N ALA A 58 -16.37 -11.09 -15.72
CA ALA A 58 -17.32 -9.98 -15.82
C ALA A 58 -16.83 -8.87 -16.76
N ASP A 59 -15.56 -8.47 -16.61
CA ASP A 59 -14.88 -7.45 -17.41
C ASP A 59 -13.37 -7.78 -17.47
N LYS A 60 -12.91 -8.16 -18.67
CA LYS A 60 -11.52 -8.55 -18.91
C LYS A 60 -10.54 -7.40 -18.68
N ASP A 61 -10.91 -6.18 -19.07
CA ASP A 61 -10.05 -5.00 -19.01
C ASP A 61 -9.97 -4.49 -17.57
N ALA A 62 -11.09 -4.43 -16.86
CA ALA A 62 -11.10 -4.12 -15.44
C ALA A 62 -10.25 -5.13 -14.66
N GLY A 63 -10.42 -6.43 -14.92
CA GLY A 63 -9.61 -7.46 -14.28
C GLY A 63 -8.12 -7.35 -14.57
N ALA A 64 -7.74 -6.92 -15.78
CA ALA A 64 -6.34 -6.63 -16.11
C ALA A 64 -5.79 -5.43 -15.31
N ARG A 65 -6.53 -4.32 -15.29
CA ARG A 65 -6.14 -3.08 -14.59
C ARG A 65 -5.99 -3.30 -13.08
N PHE A 66 -6.94 -3.99 -12.45
CA PHE A 66 -6.86 -4.32 -11.03
C PHE A 66 -5.69 -5.25 -10.72
N GLY A 67 -5.45 -6.26 -11.57
CA GLY A 67 -4.29 -7.14 -11.42
C GLY A 67 -2.97 -6.36 -11.47
N THR A 68 -2.81 -5.45 -12.42
CA THR A 68 -1.64 -4.58 -12.53
C THR A 68 -1.49 -3.70 -11.29
N LEU A 69 -2.56 -3.01 -10.86
CA LEU A 69 -2.51 -2.11 -9.71
C LEU A 69 -2.10 -2.83 -8.42
N ILE A 70 -2.65 -4.03 -8.17
CA ILE A 70 -2.34 -4.82 -6.97
C ILE A 70 -0.87 -5.28 -7.00
N PHE A 71 -0.38 -5.71 -8.16
CA PHE A 71 1.02 -6.11 -8.32
C PHE A 71 1.97 -4.92 -8.14
N GLU A 72 1.66 -3.77 -8.72
CA GLU A 72 2.47 -2.55 -8.55
C GLU A 72 2.51 -2.08 -7.09
N LEU A 73 1.39 -2.15 -6.38
CA LEU A 73 1.32 -1.85 -4.95
C LEU A 73 2.21 -2.80 -4.14
N TYR A 74 2.11 -4.10 -4.40
CA TYR A 74 2.96 -5.10 -3.77
C TYR A 74 4.45 -4.78 -3.99
N CYS A 75 4.87 -4.59 -5.23
CA CYS A 75 6.26 -4.23 -5.53
C CYS A 75 6.69 -2.90 -4.90
N ALA A 76 5.81 -1.90 -4.81
CA ALA A 76 6.12 -0.61 -4.21
C ALA A 76 6.37 -0.74 -2.70
N THR A 77 5.58 -1.56 -2.00
CA THR A 77 5.76 -1.79 -0.57
C THR A 77 7.01 -2.59 -0.26
N GLN A 78 7.36 -3.59 -1.07
CA GLN A 78 8.62 -4.32 -0.94
C GLN A 78 9.84 -3.40 -1.12
N ARG A 79 9.84 -2.54 -2.14
CA ARG A 79 10.91 -1.54 -2.31
C ARG A 79 11.01 -0.58 -1.13
N ALA A 80 9.88 -0.24 -0.50
CA ALA A 80 9.87 0.62 0.68
C ALA A 80 10.48 -0.10 1.90
N GLU A 81 10.21 -1.40 2.08
CA GLU A 81 10.87 -2.23 3.09
C GLU A 81 12.39 -2.28 2.85
N ASP A 82 12.83 -2.60 1.62
CA ASP A 82 14.25 -2.66 1.27
C ASP A 82 14.97 -1.32 1.55
N MET A 83 14.33 -0.21 1.19
CA MET A 83 14.88 1.13 1.43
C MET A 83 14.96 1.45 2.93
N LEU A 84 13.94 1.09 3.70
CA LEU A 84 13.95 1.28 5.15
C LEU A 84 15.06 0.45 5.81
N ASP A 85 15.21 -0.80 5.42
CA ASP A 85 16.28 -1.68 5.92
C ASP A 85 17.67 -1.11 5.61
N SER A 86 17.88 -0.57 4.40
CA SER A 86 19.12 0.11 4.04
C SER A 86 19.40 1.31 4.95
N LEU A 87 18.41 2.18 5.15
CA LEU A 87 18.54 3.36 6.01
C LEU A 87 18.81 3.01 7.48
N LEU A 88 18.19 1.93 7.98
CA LEU A 88 18.44 1.45 9.34
C LEU A 88 19.86 0.91 9.50
N ARG A 89 20.40 0.21 8.49
CA ARG A 89 21.79 -0.25 8.49
C ARG A 89 22.78 0.92 8.45
N GLU A 90 22.56 1.90 7.56
CA GLU A 90 23.39 3.11 7.48
C GLU A 90 23.42 3.86 8.81
N LYS A 91 22.26 4.00 9.47
CA LYS A 91 22.16 4.63 10.79
C LYS A 91 22.89 3.85 11.90
N GLN A 92 22.91 2.52 11.82
CA GLN A 92 23.63 1.67 12.79
C GLN A 92 25.15 1.70 12.57
N GLU A 93 25.59 1.92 11.33
CA GLU A 93 27.01 2.00 10.96
C GLU A 93 27.65 3.38 11.24
N GLY A 94 26.91 4.34 11.81
CA GLY A 94 27.46 5.59 12.32
C GLY A 94 27.98 6.54 11.24
N LYS A 95 27.37 6.53 10.05
CA LYS A 95 27.57 7.56 9.02
C LYS A 95 26.52 8.66 9.10
#